data_AF-A0A934UEP2-F1
#
_entry.id   AF-A0A934UEP2-F1
#
_cell.length_a   1.000
_cell.length_b   1.000
_cell.length_c   1.000
_cell.angle_alpha   90.00
_cell.angle_beta   90.00
_cell.angle_gamma   90.00
#
_symmetry.space_group_name_H-M   'P 1'
#
loop_
_entity.id
_entity.type
_entity.pdbx_description
1 polymer ?
#
loop_
_entity_poly.entity_id
_entity_poly.type
_entity_poly.pdbx_seq_one_letter_code
_entity_poly.pdbx_strand_id
1 'polypeptide(L)'
;MHLDVQDLRNFYYRSTLGRAAQASIRNRLLEMWPEAKGQTVAGFGFALPLLRPYLADARRVIALMPAPQGVMPWPAGMPNVSVLSEETLWPIETGHVDKLVMMHGLETSERPSRLLEECWRALGPGGKAFFIVPNRGGLWSRSDRTPFGYGRPYTLGQIEAQLKQHQFLPERHTAALFQPPSSHRFWLKSGPLFEKYGGLLPRILPGGVFMVEASKRVQPPAGTVIKDIATKPIKALKGLAEPAGA
;
A
#
# COMPACT_ATOMS: atom_id res chain seq x y z
N MET A 1 -0.12 -2.00 -16.67
CA MET A 1 0.46 -3.25 -17.17
C MET A 1 1.00 -4.08 -16.01
N HIS A 2 0.44 -5.27 -15.82
CA HIS A 2 0.87 -6.21 -14.77
C HIS A 2 2.13 -6.98 -15.21
N LEU A 3 2.93 -7.39 -14.22
CA LEU A 3 3.98 -8.37 -14.41
C LEU A 3 3.40 -9.78 -14.41
N ASP A 4 4.06 -10.71 -15.12
CA ASP A 4 3.65 -12.11 -15.10
C ASP A 4 3.83 -12.72 -13.68
N VAL A 5 2.86 -13.52 -13.26
CA VAL A 5 2.84 -14.17 -11.95
C VAL A 5 4.08 -15.05 -11.71
N GLN A 6 4.67 -15.63 -12.78
CA GLN A 6 5.90 -16.41 -12.69
C GLN A 6 7.10 -15.55 -12.31
N ASP A 7 7.21 -14.34 -12.85
CA ASP A 7 8.30 -13.40 -12.53
C ASP A 7 8.19 -12.93 -11.08
N LEU A 8 6.97 -12.59 -10.65
CA LEU A 8 6.67 -12.25 -9.27
C LEU A 8 7.01 -13.41 -8.32
N ARG A 9 6.59 -14.64 -8.67
CA ARG A 9 6.90 -15.86 -7.90
C ARG A 9 8.41 -16.11 -7.81
N ASN A 10 9.13 -15.99 -8.93
CA ASN A 10 10.57 -16.18 -8.98
C ASN A 10 11.29 -15.13 -8.12
N PHE A 11 10.88 -13.87 -8.21
CA PHE A 11 11.46 -12.81 -7.37
C PHE A 11 11.24 -13.11 -5.88
N TYR A 12 10.00 -13.29 -5.44
CA TYR A 12 9.69 -13.39 -4.01
C TYR A 12 10.13 -14.72 -3.37
N TYR A 13 9.98 -15.84 -4.06
CA TYR A 13 10.24 -17.16 -3.48
C TYR A 13 11.61 -17.75 -3.84
N ARG A 14 12.23 -17.34 -4.95
CA ARG A 14 13.51 -17.92 -5.41
C ARG A 14 14.72 -16.98 -5.27
N SER A 15 14.52 -15.66 -5.16
CA SER A 15 15.63 -14.73 -4.97
C SER A 15 15.90 -14.40 -3.50
N THR A 16 17.15 -14.13 -3.13
CA THR A 16 17.52 -13.64 -1.79
C THR A 16 17.00 -12.23 -1.55
N LEU A 17 17.10 -11.36 -2.56
CA LEU A 17 16.61 -9.97 -2.49
C LEU A 17 15.10 -9.92 -2.28
N GLY A 18 14.33 -10.72 -3.01
CA GLY A 18 12.88 -10.78 -2.88
C GLY A 18 12.42 -11.37 -1.55
N ARG A 19 13.13 -12.37 -1.00
CA ARG A 19 12.87 -12.86 0.37
C ARG A 19 13.14 -11.79 1.42
N ALA A 20 14.20 -11.00 1.26
CA ALA A 20 14.49 -9.87 2.15
C ALA A 20 13.43 -8.76 2.03
N ALA A 21 13.01 -8.45 0.79
CA ALA A 21 11.94 -7.48 0.55
C ALA A 21 10.61 -7.92 1.16
N GLN A 22 10.24 -9.19 0.97
CA GLN A 22 9.08 -9.81 1.62
C GLN A 22 9.15 -9.68 3.14
N ALA A 23 10.29 -10.00 3.75
CA ALA A 23 10.45 -9.92 5.20
C ALA A 23 10.28 -8.49 5.71
N SER A 24 10.91 -7.51 5.07
CA SER A 24 10.78 -6.09 5.41
C SER A 24 9.30 -5.63 5.38
N ILE A 25 8.60 -5.85 4.25
CA ILE A 25 7.21 -5.42 4.09
C ILE A 25 6.29 -6.18 5.06
N ARG A 26 6.45 -7.49 5.18
CA ARG A 26 5.61 -8.31 6.06
C ARG A 26 5.79 -7.92 7.53
N ASN A 27 7.00 -7.66 7.98
CA ASN A 27 7.24 -7.26 9.37
C ASN A 27 6.52 -5.95 9.69
N ARG A 28 6.60 -4.95 8.80
CA ARG A 28 5.84 -3.70 8.94
C ARG A 28 4.33 -3.93 8.92
N LEU A 29 3.84 -4.81 8.05
CA LEU A 29 2.42 -5.15 8.04
C LEU A 29 1.99 -5.76 9.38
N LEU A 30 2.76 -6.69 9.93
CA LEU A 30 2.45 -7.37 11.20
C LEU A 30 2.60 -6.45 12.41
N GLU A 31 3.44 -5.42 12.36
CA GLU A 31 3.47 -4.37 13.40
C GLU A 31 2.12 -3.63 13.49
N MET A 32 1.43 -3.43 12.36
CA MET A 32 0.14 -2.75 12.32
C MET A 32 -1.05 -3.70 12.47
N TRP A 33 -0.98 -4.87 11.84
CA TRP A 33 -1.98 -5.94 11.80
C TRP A 33 -1.36 -7.24 12.33
N PRO A 34 -1.17 -7.38 13.65
CA PRO A 34 -0.49 -8.55 14.22
C PRO A 34 -1.28 -9.85 14.08
N GLU A 35 -2.61 -9.75 14.00
CA GLU A 35 -3.53 -10.89 13.92
C GLU A 35 -4.76 -10.57 13.06
N ALA A 36 -5.55 -11.60 12.78
CA ALA A 36 -6.78 -11.53 12.00
C ALA A 36 -7.80 -12.62 12.42
N LYS A 37 -7.84 -12.98 13.70
CA LYS A 37 -8.61 -14.12 14.20
C LYS A 37 -10.10 -13.95 13.90
N GLY A 38 -10.67 -14.95 13.23
CA GLY A 38 -12.10 -14.95 12.89
C GLY A 38 -12.52 -13.93 11.84
N GLN A 39 -11.57 -13.21 11.22
CA GLN A 39 -11.80 -12.22 10.17
C GLN A 39 -11.62 -12.81 8.76
N THR A 40 -12.27 -12.21 7.78
CA THR A 40 -12.03 -12.47 6.36
C THR A 40 -10.92 -11.57 5.85
N VAL A 41 -9.80 -12.18 5.46
CA VAL A 41 -8.64 -11.50 4.90
C VAL A 41 -8.60 -11.73 3.39
N ALA A 42 -8.63 -10.66 2.61
CA ALA A 42 -8.39 -10.72 1.18
C ALA A 42 -7.05 -10.08 0.84
N GLY A 43 -6.39 -10.56 -0.20
CA GLY A 43 -5.30 -9.84 -0.83
C GLY A 43 -5.49 -9.73 -2.33
N PHE A 44 -5.04 -8.63 -2.92
CA PHE A 44 -5.11 -8.36 -4.35
C PHE A 44 -3.73 -8.03 -4.94
N GLY A 45 -3.49 -8.41 -6.19
CA GLY A 45 -2.20 -8.30 -6.87
C GLY A 45 -1.31 -9.50 -6.58
N PHE A 46 -0.10 -9.26 -6.08
CA PHE A 46 0.81 -10.30 -5.58
C PHE A 46 0.97 -10.25 -4.06
N ALA A 47 -0.15 -10.23 -3.32
CA ALA A 47 -0.17 -10.12 -1.86
C ALA A 47 0.20 -11.43 -1.10
N LEU A 48 0.30 -12.58 -1.79
CA LEU A 48 0.58 -13.89 -1.17
C LEU A 48 1.72 -13.89 -0.12
N PRO A 49 2.87 -13.22 -0.36
CA PRO A 49 3.98 -13.23 0.57
C PRO A 49 3.65 -12.63 1.95
N LEU A 50 2.59 -11.82 2.01
CA LEU A 50 2.12 -11.07 3.18
C LEU A 50 0.92 -11.75 3.87
N LEU A 51 0.14 -12.58 3.15
CA LEU A 51 -1.06 -13.24 3.68
C LEU A 51 -0.77 -14.49 4.52
N ARG A 52 0.41 -15.12 4.32
CA ARG A 52 0.76 -16.40 4.96
C ARG A 52 0.55 -16.43 6.49
N PRO A 53 0.91 -15.38 7.27
CA PRO A 53 0.68 -15.37 8.72
C PRO A 53 -0.78 -15.52 9.14
N TYR A 54 -1.72 -15.07 8.32
CA TYR A 54 -3.15 -15.09 8.66
C TYR A 54 -3.84 -16.42 8.35
N LEU A 55 -3.20 -17.35 7.63
CA LEU A 55 -3.80 -18.62 7.23
C LEU A 55 -4.26 -19.50 8.41
N ALA A 56 -3.61 -19.38 9.57
CA ALA A 56 -3.91 -20.22 10.73
C ALA A 56 -5.17 -19.77 11.47
N ASP A 57 -5.35 -18.46 11.65
CA ASP A 57 -6.36 -17.92 12.58
C ASP A 57 -7.50 -17.16 11.89
N ALA A 58 -7.31 -16.71 10.65
CA ALA A 58 -8.36 -16.05 9.90
C ALA A 58 -9.50 -17.00 9.59
N ARG A 59 -10.74 -16.49 9.61
CA ARG A 59 -11.92 -17.25 9.18
C ARG A 59 -11.79 -17.71 7.73
N ARG A 60 -11.24 -16.83 6.90
CA ARG A 60 -11.01 -17.07 5.48
C ARG A 60 -9.87 -16.21 4.98
N VAL A 61 -9.01 -16.78 4.15
CA VAL A 61 -8.01 -16.05 3.37
C VAL A 61 -8.37 -16.20 1.90
N ILE A 62 -8.40 -15.11 1.14
CA ILE A 62 -8.67 -15.10 -0.30
C ILE A 62 -7.55 -14.35 -1.00
N ALA A 63 -6.87 -14.99 -1.95
CA ALA A 63 -5.81 -14.37 -2.74
C ALA A 63 -6.30 -14.10 -4.16
N LEU A 64 -6.83 -12.90 -4.39
CA LEU A 64 -7.24 -12.43 -5.69
C LEU A 64 -6.00 -12.02 -6.51
N MET A 65 -5.87 -12.56 -7.71
CA MET A 65 -4.81 -12.18 -8.64
C MET A 65 -5.42 -11.58 -9.92
N PRO A 66 -4.93 -10.42 -10.39
CA PRO A 66 -5.43 -9.78 -11.60
C PRO A 66 -5.28 -10.70 -12.82
N ALA A 67 -6.31 -10.80 -13.64
CA ALA A 67 -6.30 -11.63 -14.84
C ALA A 67 -5.07 -11.39 -15.76
N PRO A 68 -4.64 -10.14 -16.02
CA PRO A 68 -3.44 -9.89 -16.84
C PRO A 68 -2.12 -10.26 -16.14
N GLN A 69 -2.10 -10.36 -14.81
CA GLN A 69 -0.94 -10.85 -14.04
C GLN A 69 -0.82 -12.38 -14.15
N GLY A 70 -1.96 -13.08 -14.27
CA GLY A 70 -2.06 -14.52 -14.13
C GLY A 70 -2.22 -14.97 -12.67
N VAL A 71 -2.50 -16.27 -12.48
CA VAL A 71 -2.71 -16.89 -11.17
C VAL A 71 -1.74 -18.05 -10.93
N MET A 72 -1.40 -18.29 -9.68
CA MET A 72 -0.69 -19.50 -9.25
C MET A 72 -1.41 -20.14 -8.06
N PRO A 73 -1.35 -21.49 -7.92
CA PRO A 73 -1.90 -22.14 -6.75
C PRO A 73 -1.10 -21.75 -5.51
N TRP A 74 -1.81 -21.40 -4.43
CA TRP A 74 -1.22 -21.05 -3.15
C TRP A 74 -2.23 -21.30 -2.02
N PRO A 75 -1.79 -21.77 -0.84
CA PRO A 75 -0.40 -22.03 -0.43
C PRO A 75 0.12 -23.40 -0.89
N ALA A 76 1.44 -23.50 -1.08
CA ALA A 76 2.07 -24.79 -1.40
C ALA A 76 1.84 -25.80 -0.26
N GLY A 77 1.37 -27.00 -0.59
CA GLY A 77 1.07 -28.08 0.36
C GLY A 77 -0.21 -27.90 1.17
N MET A 78 -1.08 -26.96 0.78
CA MET A 78 -2.35 -26.65 1.44
C MET A 78 -3.47 -26.51 0.39
N PRO A 79 -4.76 -26.57 0.81
CA PRO A 79 -5.87 -26.23 -0.06
C PRO A 79 -5.68 -24.85 -0.70
N ASN A 80 -5.97 -24.75 -2.00
CA ASN A 80 -5.79 -23.52 -2.76
C ASN A 80 -6.77 -22.45 -2.27
N VAL A 81 -6.26 -21.23 -2.08
CA VAL A 81 -7.06 -20.03 -1.79
C VAL A 81 -6.84 -18.91 -2.80
N SER A 82 -6.13 -19.20 -3.90
CA SER A 82 -5.90 -18.24 -4.99
C SER A 82 -7.01 -18.29 -6.03
N VAL A 83 -7.39 -17.11 -6.52
CA VAL A 83 -8.45 -16.90 -7.49
C VAL A 83 -7.95 -15.95 -8.57
N LEU A 84 -8.05 -16.36 -9.84
CA LEU A 84 -7.88 -15.44 -10.97
C LEU A 84 -9.12 -14.57 -11.07
N SER A 85 -8.94 -13.25 -11.02
CA SER A 85 -10.04 -12.30 -10.99
C SER A 85 -9.83 -11.20 -12.02
N GLU A 86 -10.92 -10.75 -12.62
CA GLU A 86 -10.94 -9.43 -13.26
C GLU A 86 -10.60 -8.37 -12.19
N GLU A 87 -9.89 -7.31 -12.57
CA GLU A 87 -9.34 -6.32 -11.63
C GLU A 87 -10.44 -5.53 -10.91
N THR A 88 -11.58 -5.31 -11.56
CA THR A 88 -12.68 -4.46 -11.09
C THR A 88 -13.97 -5.23 -10.81
N LEU A 89 -13.96 -6.56 -10.93
CA LEU A 89 -15.12 -7.44 -10.73
C LEU A 89 -14.71 -8.68 -9.93
N TRP A 90 -14.44 -8.48 -8.65
CA TRP A 90 -14.01 -9.55 -7.74
C TRP A 90 -15.18 -10.48 -7.42
N PRO A 91 -14.97 -11.80 -7.41
CA PRO A 91 -15.99 -12.79 -7.04
C PRO A 91 -16.15 -12.85 -5.51
N ILE A 92 -16.38 -11.69 -4.89
CA ILE A 92 -16.60 -11.51 -3.47
C ILE A 92 -17.86 -10.66 -3.28
N GLU A 93 -18.72 -11.08 -2.37
CA GLU A 93 -19.91 -10.32 -2.00
C GLU A 93 -19.55 -8.95 -1.39
N THR A 94 -20.42 -7.97 -1.61
CA THR A 94 -20.24 -6.62 -1.05
C THR A 94 -20.18 -6.70 0.47
N GLY A 95 -19.22 -6.02 1.09
CA GLY A 95 -19.17 -5.89 2.55
C GLY A 95 -18.63 -7.09 3.33
N HIS A 96 -17.97 -8.05 2.68
CA HIS A 96 -17.57 -9.33 3.30
C HIS A 96 -16.09 -9.43 3.69
N VAL A 97 -15.26 -8.44 3.34
CA VAL A 97 -13.83 -8.40 3.68
C VAL A 97 -13.58 -7.49 4.88
N ASP A 98 -12.89 -8.00 5.90
CA ASP A 98 -12.50 -7.21 7.08
C ASP A 98 -11.13 -6.55 6.90
N LYS A 99 -10.18 -7.29 6.31
CA LYS A 99 -8.80 -6.86 6.04
C LYS A 99 -8.44 -7.11 4.58
N LEU A 100 -8.13 -6.06 3.83
CA LEU A 100 -7.68 -6.14 2.45
C LEU A 100 -6.20 -5.74 2.36
N VAL A 101 -5.34 -6.60 1.80
CA VAL A 101 -3.92 -6.28 1.54
C VAL A 101 -3.67 -6.17 0.05
N MET A 102 -3.17 -5.03 -0.43
CA MET A 102 -2.87 -4.82 -1.85
C MET A 102 -1.39 -4.54 -2.06
N MET A 103 -0.73 -5.35 -2.89
CA MET A 103 0.68 -5.19 -3.28
C MET A 103 0.83 -5.63 -4.74
N HIS A 104 1.53 -4.85 -5.58
CA HIS A 104 1.60 -5.11 -7.03
C HIS A 104 0.22 -5.17 -7.67
N GLY A 105 -0.62 -4.21 -7.31
CA GLY A 105 -2.02 -4.13 -7.76
C GLY A 105 -2.31 -2.73 -8.28
N LEU A 106 -2.44 -1.78 -7.36
CA LEU A 106 -2.84 -0.39 -7.66
C LEU A 106 -1.89 0.31 -8.64
N GLU A 107 -0.58 0.12 -8.46
CA GLU A 107 0.46 0.72 -9.31
C GLU A 107 0.49 0.14 -10.72
N THR A 108 0.07 -1.12 -10.87
CA THR A 108 0.06 -1.82 -12.17
C THR A 108 -1.28 -1.69 -12.91
N SER A 109 -2.31 -1.25 -12.18
CA SER A 109 -3.68 -1.07 -12.67
C SER A 109 -3.78 -0.05 -13.79
N GLU A 110 -4.57 -0.36 -14.80
CA GLU A 110 -4.96 0.60 -15.85
C GLU A 110 -6.23 1.36 -15.47
N ARG A 111 -7.00 0.85 -14.51
CA ARG A 111 -8.27 1.42 -14.04
C ARG A 111 -8.25 1.61 -12.52
N PRO A 112 -7.27 2.34 -11.95
CA PRO A 112 -7.04 2.36 -10.51
C PRO A 112 -8.21 2.95 -9.71
N SER A 113 -8.98 3.87 -10.31
CA SER A 113 -10.21 4.38 -9.69
C SER A 113 -11.30 3.31 -9.55
N ARG A 114 -11.49 2.48 -10.57
CA ARG A 114 -12.45 1.37 -10.54
C ARG A 114 -11.99 0.25 -9.62
N LEU A 115 -10.68 -0.02 -9.59
CA LEU A 115 -10.10 -0.94 -8.62
C LEU A 115 -10.35 -0.49 -7.18
N LEU A 116 -10.19 0.81 -6.88
CA LEU A 116 -10.48 1.34 -5.54
C LEU A 116 -11.97 1.31 -5.19
N GLU A 117 -12.86 1.56 -6.16
CA GLU A 117 -14.30 1.34 -5.99
C GLU A 117 -14.59 -0.13 -5.62
N GLU A 118 -13.92 -1.07 -6.28
CA GLU A 118 -14.08 -2.50 -6.02
C GLU A 118 -13.53 -2.94 -4.66
N CYS A 119 -12.38 -2.38 -4.26
CA CYS A 119 -11.85 -2.52 -2.91
C CYS A 119 -12.86 -2.04 -1.86
N TRP A 120 -13.42 -0.84 -2.09
CA TRP A 120 -14.41 -0.25 -1.20
C TRP A 120 -15.67 -1.11 -1.13
N ARG A 121 -16.15 -1.63 -2.28
CA ARG A 121 -17.32 -2.52 -2.36
C ARG A 121 -17.12 -3.79 -1.53
N ALA A 122 -15.98 -4.46 -1.70
CA ALA A 122 -15.69 -5.72 -1.03
C ALA A 122 -15.53 -5.58 0.49
N LEU A 123 -15.03 -4.43 0.97
CA LEU A 123 -14.83 -4.19 2.40
C LEU A 123 -16.15 -4.02 3.17
N GLY A 124 -16.25 -4.71 4.32
CA GLY A 124 -17.33 -4.57 5.28
C GLY A 124 -17.33 -3.22 6.01
N PRO A 125 -18.43 -2.86 6.70
CA PRO A 125 -18.42 -1.74 7.63
C PRO A 125 -17.29 -1.89 8.66
N GLY A 126 -16.46 -0.86 8.83
CA GLY A 126 -15.28 -0.93 9.71
C GLY A 126 -14.08 -1.71 9.13
N GLY A 127 -14.23 -2.28 7.93
CA GLY A 127 -13.14 -2.96 7.22
C GLY A 127 -12.01 -2.00 6.85
N LYS A 128 -10.79 -2.52 6.81
CA LYS A 128 -9.59 -1.76 6.48
C LYS A 128 -8.84 -2.35 5.30
N ALA A 129 -8.26 -1.47 4.50
CA ALA A 129 -7.33 -1.80 3.44
C ALA A 129 -5.91 -1.37 3.80
N PHE A 130 -4.94 -2.13 3.34
CA PHE A 130 -3.53 -1.89 3.47
C PHE A 130 -2.92 -1.84 2.07
N PHE A 131 -2.59 -0.64 1.60
CA PHE A 131 -2.05 -0.41 0.27
C PHE A 131 -0.53 -0.31 0.34
N ILE A 132 0.17 -1.18 -0.38
CA ILE A 132 1.62 -1.17 -0.56
C ILE A 132 1.90 -0.70 -1.99
N VAL A 133 2.55 0.45 -2.14
CA VAL A 133 2.84 1.06 -3.44
C VAL A 133 4.30 1.47 -3.56
N PRO A 134 4.94 1.38 -4.75
CA PRO A 134 6.30 1.86 -4.94
C PRO A 134 6.43 3.35 -4.64
N ASN A 135 7.48 3.72 -3.89
CA ASN A 135 7.78 5.11 -3.60
C ASN A 135 8.52 5.74 -4.78
N ARG A 136 7.95 6.79 -5.39
CA ARG A 136 8.56 7.53 -6.52
C ARG A 136 9.94 8.11 -6.19
N GLY A 137 10.16 8.47 -4.93
CA GLY A 137 11.46 8.96 -4.46
C GLY A 137 12.48 7.85 -4.15
N GLY A 138 12.03 6.61 -4.01
CA GLY A 138 12.86 5.47 -3.59
C GLY A 138 13.71 4.88 -4.70
N LEU A 139 14.80 4.19 -4.34
CA LEU A 139 15.68 3.52 -5.32
C LEU A 139 14.99 2.34 -6.03
N TRP A 140 14.03 1.69 -5.37
CA TRP A 140 13.34 0.50 -5.88
C TRP A 140 12.47 0.80 -7.10
N SER A 141 11.82 1.96 -7.14
CA SER A 141 11.00 2.38 -8.29
C SER A 141 11.81 2.80 -9.51
N ARG A 142 13.14 2.88 -9.39
CA ARG A 142 14.08 3.23 -10.46
C ARG A 142 14.77 2.01 -11.05
N SER A 143 14.38 0.81 -10.64
CA SER A 143 15.04 -0.43 -11.00
C SER A 143 14.04 -1.43 -11.61
N ASP A 144 14.11 -1.58 -12.93
CA ASP A 144 13.32 -2.55 -13.71
C ASP A 144 13.76 -4.01 -13.46
N ARG A 145 14.79 -4.20 -12.63
CA ARG A 145 15.25 -5.52 -12.15
C ARG A 145 14.40 -6.06 -11.01
N THR A 146 13.47 -5.26 -10.47
CA THR A 146 12.60 -5.64 -9.37
C THR A 146 11.15 -5.34 -9.74
N PRO A 147 10.16 -6.06 -9.16
CA PRO A 147 8.76 -5.77 -9.43
C PRO A 147 8.35 -4.32 -9.14
N PHE A 148 9.04 -3.66 -8.20
CA PHE A 148 8.74 -2.29 -7.78
C PHE A 148 9.11 -1.21 -8.81
N GLY A 149 9.91 -1.56 -9.84
CA GLY A 149 10.20 -0.67 -10.96
C GLY A 149 9.07 -0.58 -12.00
N TYR A 150 8.08 -1.48 -11.92
CA TYR A 150 6.98 -1.55 -12.89
C TYR A 150 5.74 -0.81 -12.40
N GLY A 151 4.98 -0.28 -13.35
CA GLY A 151 3.76 0.47 -13.07
C GLY A 151 4.04 1.93 -12.66
N ARG A 152 3.04 2.55 -12.05
CA ARG A 152 3.08 3.96 -11.64
C ARG A 152 3.53 4.07 -10.18
N PRO A 153 4.74 4.58 -9.88
CA PRO A 153 5.13 4.84 -8.51
C PRO A 153 4.38 6.06 -7.95
N TYR A 154 4.23 6.11 -6.63
CA TYR A 154 3.46 7.11 -5.90
C TYR A 154 4.33 7.97 -5.00
N THR A 155 3.90 9.22 -4.77
CA THR A 155 4.26 9.94 -3.54
C THR A 155 3.20 9.69 -2.48
N LEU A 156 3.56 9.83 -1.20
CA LEU A 156 2.62 9.63 -0.09
C LEU A 156 1.36 10.50 -0.25
N GLY A 157 1.51 11.79 -0.54
CA GLY A 157 0.36 12.68 -0.73
C GLY A 157 -0.54 12.30 -1.91
N GLN A 158 0.01 11.69 -2.96
CA GLN A 158 -0.80 11.23 -4.10
C GLN A 158 -1.64 10.01 -3.75
N ILE A 159 -1.06 9.01 -3.07
CA ILE A 159 -1.83 7.84 -2.66
C ILE A 159 -2.89 8.24 -1.63
N GLU A 160 -2.57 9.08 -0.64
CA GLU A 160 -3.55 9.57 0.33
C GLU A 160 -4.69 10.37 -0.33
N ALA A 161 -4.37 11.24 -1.29
CA ALA A 161 -5.39 12.00 -2.02
C ALA A 161 -6.30 11.08 -2.84
N GLN A 162 -5.73 10.09 -3.53
CA GLN A 162 -6.49 9.12 -4.32
C GLN A 162 -7.41 8.26 -3.42
N LEU A 163 -6.91 7.79 -2.28
CA LEU A 163 -7.71 7.04 -1.32
C LEU A 163 -8.89 7.87 -0.78
N LYS A 164 -8.65 9.15 -0.43
CA LYS A 164 -9.71 10.06 0.02
C LYS A 164 -10.79 10.29 -1.04
N GLN A 165 -10.40 10.40 -2.31
CA GLN A 165 -11.35 10.53 -3.43
C GLN A 165 -12.25 9.29 -3.58
N HIS A 166 -11.75 8.12 -3.20
CA HIS A 166 -12.47 6.84 -3.28
C HIS A 166 -13.04 6.39 -1.92
N GLN A 167 -13.43 7.34 -1.06
CA GLN A 167 -14.13 7.08 0.20
C GLN A 167 -13.35 6.19 1.18
N PHE A 168 -12.02 6.26 1.12
CA PHE A 168 -11.15 5.75 2.17
C PHE A 168 -10.71 6.87 3.10
N LEU A 169 -10.50 6.55 4.37
CA LEU A 169 -9.85 7.43 5.33
C LEU A 169 -8.44 6.87 5.62
N PRO A 170 -7.36 7.47 5.08
CA PRO A 170 -6.00 7.10 5.44
C PRO A 170 -5.77 7.35 6.95
N GLU A 171 -5.34 6.33 7.69
CA GLU A 171 -5.16 6.38 9.14
C GLU A 171 -3.69 6.42 9.54
N ARG A 172 -2.93 5.43 9.05
CA ARG A 172 -1.50 5.28 9.35
C ARG A 172 -0.75 5.05 8.04
N HIS A 173 0.44 5.62 7.96
CA HIS A 173 1.37 5.31 6.89
C HIS A 173 2.74 4.96 7.46
N THR A 174 3.47 4.11 6.75
CA THR A 174 4.87 3.82 7.01
C THR A 174 5.60 3.61 5.68
N ALA A 175 6.91 3.42 5.75
CA ALA A 175 7.73 3.04 4.62
C ALA A 175 8.52 1.78 4.95
N ALA A 176 8.86 1.03 3.90
CA ALA A 176 9.68 -0.17 3.98
C ALA A 176 10.67 -0.20 2.81
N LEU A 177 11.57 -1.20 2.80
CA LEU A 177 12.61 -1.37 1.78
C LEU A 177 13.62 -0.20 1.75
N PHE A 178 14.19 0.13 2.90
CA PHE A 178 15.26 1.12 3.01
C PHE A 178 16.59 0.62 2.48
N GLN A 179 16.78 -0.71 2.40
CA GLN A 179 17.95 -1.29 1.76
C GLN A 179 17.93 -1.02 0.24
N PRO A 180 19.09 -0.88 -0.44
CA PRO A 180 19.12 -0.74 -1.90
C PRO A 180 18.61 -1.98 -2.66
N PRO A 181 18.06 -1.83 -3.89
CA PRO A 181 17.60 -2.94 -4.73
C PRO A 181 18.79 -3.68 -5.39
N SER A 182 19.67 -4.27 -4.59
CA SER A 182 20.89 -4.95 -5.05
C SER A 182 21.04 -6.34 -4.44
N SER A 183 21.50 -7.29 -5.24
CA SER A 183 21.81 -8.67 -4.83
C SER A 183 23.23 -8.84 -4.26
N HIS A 184 24.04 -7.76 -4.21
CA HIS A 184 25.41 -7.86 -3.72
C HIS A 184 25.43 -8.28 -2.24
N ARG A 185 26.31 -9.23 -1.88
CA ARG A 185 26.35 -9.84 -0.55
C ARG A 185 26.49 -8.83 0.59
N PHE A 186 27.23 -7.74 0.35
CA PHE A 186 27.37 -6.64 1.31
C PHE A 186 26.01 -6.02 1.68
N TRP A 187 25.19 -5.68 0.68
CA TRP A 187 23.88 -5.06 0.89
C TRP A 187 22.90 -6.01 1.59
N LEU A 188 22.90 -7.29 1.20
CA LEU A 188 22.03 -8.30 1.82
C LEU A 188 22.36 -8.53 3.30
N LYS A 189 23.64 -8.48 3.70
CA LYS A 189 24.05 -8.62 5.11
C LYS A 189 23.68 -7.40 5.96
N SER A 190 23.75 -6.21 5.38
CA SER A 190 23.44 -4.94 6.06
C SER A 190 21.95 -4.59 6.03
N GLY A 191 21.13 -5.28 5.24
CA GLY A 191 19.70 -5.05 5.08
C GLY A 191 18.91 -4.85 6.39
N PRO A 192 19.04 -5.74 7.39
CA PRO A 192 18.35 -5.57 8.67
C PRO A 192 18.67 -4.26 9.40
N LEU A 193 19.91 -3.75 9.28
CA LEU A 193 20.30 -2.46 9.85
C LEU A 193 19.61 -1.31 9.11
N PHE A 194 19.55 -1.36 7.78
CA PHE A 194 18.84 -0.35 6.99
C PHE A 194 17.33 -0.35 7.30
N GLU A 195 16.71 -1.51 7.48
CA GLU A 195 15.28 -1.55 7.84
C GLU A 195 15.00 -1.03 9.26
N LYS A 196 15.94 -1.26 10.19
CA LYS A 196 15.84 -0.79 11.59
C LYS A 196 16.05 0.73 11.71
N TYR A 197 17.05 1.27 11.01
CA TYR A 197 17.46 2.67 11.16
C TYR A 197 16.98 3.60 10.03
N GLY A 198 16.60 3.06 8.87
CA GLY A 198 16.20 3.84 7.70
C GLY A 198 14.95 4.69 7.93
N GLY A 199 14.03 4.21 8.78
CA GLY A 199 12.87 4.99 9.22
C GLY A 199 13.22 6.23 10.07
N LEU A 200 14.43 6.29 10.65
CA LEU A 200 14.89 7.42 11.46
C LEU A 200 15.54 8.54 10.64
N LEU A 201 15.93 8.26 9.39
CA LEU A 201 16.54 9.25 8.48
C LEU A 201 15.83 9.29 7.10
N PRO A 202 14.53 9.62 7.03
CA PRO A 202 13.77 9.56 5.78
C PRO A 202 14.30 10.50 4.68
N ARG A 203 14.99 11.58 5.06
CA ARG A 203 15.62 12.53 4.14
C ARG A 203 16.86 11.98 3.43
N ILE A 204 17.51 10.97 4.02
CA ILE A 204 18.77 10.39 3.52
C ILE A 204 18.51 9.05 2.83
N LEU A 205 17.56 8.27 3.33
CA LEU A 205 17.19 6.96 2.78
C LEU A 205 15.68 6.90 2.56
N PRO A 206 15.18 7.29 1.36
CA PRO A 206 13.77 7.11 1.03
C PRO A 206 13.47 5.61 0.92
N GLY A 207 12.51 5.11 1.71
CA GLY A 207 12.07 3.72 1.62
C GLY A 207 11.58 3.36 0.20
N GLY A 208 11.76 2.12 -0.23
CA GLY A 208 11.36 1.65 -1.56
C GLY A 208 9.85 1.62 -1.79
N VAL A 209 9.05 1.46 -0.73
CA VAL A 209 7.59 1.45 -0.80
C VAL A 209 6.95 2.31 0.29
N PHE A 210 5.78 2.85 -0.01
CA PHE A 210 4.85 3.36 0.99
C PHE A 210 3.82 2.28 1.33
N MET A 211 3.43 2.28 2.59
CA MET A 211 2.51 1.33 3.20
C MET A 211 1.44 2.14 3.92
N VAL A 212 0.22 2.18 3.37
CA VAL A 212 -0.88 3.03 3.87
C VAL A 212 -2.04 2.16 4.32
N GLU A 213 -2.34 2.22 5.62
CA GLU A 213 -3.59 1.70 6.17
C GLU A 213 -4.69 2.74 5.98
N ALA A 214 -5.81 2.30 5.44
CA ALA A 214 -6.99 3.14 5.29
C ALA A 214 -8.27 2.38 5.65
N SER A 215 -9.15 3.02 6.41
CA SER A 215 -10.47 2.46 6.74
C SER A 215 -11.50 2.83 5.67
N LYS A 216 -12.47 1.92 5.46
CA LYS A 216 -13.64 2.20 4.64
C LYS A 216 -14.49 3.28 5.30
N ARG A 217 -14.75 4.36 4.58
CA ARG A 217 -15.67 5.41 5.02
C ARG A 217 -17.09 5.09 4.58
N VAL A 218 -17.99 4.86 5.54
CA VAL A 218 -19.41 4.51 5.26
C VAL A 218 -20.29 5.76 5.11
N GLN A 219 -19.91 6.88 5.72
CA GLN A 219 -20.63 8.15 5.59
C GLN A 219 -19.79 9.17 4.79
N PRO A 220 -20.36 9.85 3.77
CA PRO A 220 -19.67 10.96 3.12
C PRO A 220 -19.33 12.06 4.14
N PRO A 221 -18.26 12.85 3.94
CA PRO A 221 -18.01 14.02 4.77
C PRO A 221 -19.22 14.94 4.75
N ALA A 222 -19.90 15.05 5.89
CA ALA A 222 -20.90 16.07 6.11
C ALA A 222 -20.18 17.42 6.29
N GLY A 223 -20.56 18.42 5.50
CA GLY A 223 -20.09 19.80 5.62
C GLY A 223 -19.47 20.37 4.34
N THR A 224 -19.68 21.67 4.13
CA THR A 224 -19.05 22.45 3.07
C THR A 224 -17.55 22.55 3.37
N VAL A 225 -16.69 22.15 2.42
CA VAL A 225 -15.24 22.37 2.54
C VAL A 225 -14.97 23.87 2.45
N ILE A 226 -14.92 24.54 3.61
CA ILE A 226 -14.41 25.90 3.69
C ILE A 226 -12.90 25.79 3.57
N LYS A 227 -12.35 26.15 2.40
CA LYS A 227 -10.92 26.44 2.30
C LYS A 227 -10.70 27.67 3.17
N ASP A 228 -10.04 27.50 4.29
CA ASP A 228 -9.49 28.62 5.05
C ASP A 228 -8.43 29.28 4.15
N ILE A 229 -8.89 30.22 3.33
CA ILE A 229 -7.99 31.14 2.64
C ILE A 229 -7.45 32.01 3.76
N ALA A 230 -6.30 31.62 4.30
CA ALA A 230 -5.55 32.45 5.22
C ALA A 230 -5.37 33.83 4.56
N THR A 231 -6.21 34.78 4.96
CA THR A 231 -6.11 36.17 4.53
C THR A 231 -4.84 36.69 5.16
N LYS A 232 -3.76 36.75 4.37
CA LYS A 232 -2.60 37.57 4.74
C LYS A 232 -3.14 38.95 5.12
N PRO A 233 -2.93 39.44 6.35
CA PRO A 233 -3.41 40.77 6.70
C PRO A 233 -2.74 41.76 5.76
N ILE A 234 -3.56 42.51 5.03
CA ILE A 234 -3.11 43.56 4.12
C ILE A 234 -2.38 44.61 4.98
N LYS A 235 -1.05 44.69 4.83
CA LYS A 235 -0.19 45.64 5.58
C LYS A 235 -0.52 47.12 5.33
N ALA A 236 -1.42 47.44 4.39
CA ALA A 236 -1.71 48.81 3.96
C ALA A 236 -2.46 49.66 5.01
N LEU A 237 -3.09 49.06 6.03
CA LEU A 237 -3.83 49.82 7.06
C LEU A 237 -2.99 50.23 8.28
N LYS A 238 -1.70 49.88 8.34
CA LYS A 238 -0.83 50.29 9.47
C LYS A 238 -0.45 51.79 9.46
N GLY A 239 -0.61 52.49 8.33
CA GLY A 239 -0.24 53.90 8.20
C GLY A 239 -1.34 54.92 8.51
N LEU A 240 -2.57 54.49 8.79
CA LEU A 240 -3.70 55.38 9.08
C LEU A 240 -4.05 55.45 10.58
N ALA A 241 -3.31 54.72 11.43
CA ALA A 241 -3.55 54.62 12.87
C ALA A 241 -2.42 55.22 13.72
N GLU A 242 -1.55 56.04 13.13
CA GLU A 242 -0.63 56.87 13.91
C GLU A 242 -1.27 58.25 14.13
N PRO A 243 -1.54 58.66 15.38
CA PRO A 243 -2.00 60.02 15.64
C PRO A 243 -0.90 61.00 15.26
N ALA A 244 -1.25 62.07 14.53
CA ALA A 244 -0.37 63.20 14.33
C ALA A 244 0.05 63.73 15.72
N GLY A 245 1.37 63.75 15.97
CA GLY A 245 1.94 64.20 17.23
C GLY A 245 1.50 65.62 17.59
N ALA A 246 1.48 65.86 18.91
CA ALA A 246 1.24 67.13 19.57
C ALA A 246 2.26 68.21 19.19
#